data_AF-A0AAV4FBI6-F1
#
_entry.id   AF-A0AAV4FBI6-F1
#
_cell.length_a   1.000
_cell.length_b   1.000
_cell.length_c   1.000
_cell.angle_alpha   90.00
_cell.angle_beta   90.00
_cell.angle_gamma   90.00
#
_symmetry.space_group_name_H-M   'P 1'
#
loop_
_entity.id
_entity.type
_entity.pdbx_description
1 polymer ?
#
loop_
_entity_poly.entity_id
_entity_poly.type
_entity_poly.pdbx_seq_one_letter_code
_entity_poly.pdbx_strand_id
1 'polypeptide(L)'
;MNSHILLHVDLVVGQQQSSRGPLLLVVVIEGVVVVVVVVVVVVVVEVVVVVVVLKVVEVVGVVAIIAASVVVVVVIVVVVVVVVVVVIVVVITAGVVVLVVEVVVLVVAAAVVTATFPHSHHECEVLSGKENEAEESERRWKNCKKNPGHVKFISPQDFKDNHLPSFLTGENYDEFCTIIDCTVRLRVSWTSQARRNDDEFSGCRGTHMLRLGTGCMYIHRGHVCSKDNEACPCDECEGKVIRKHWKFAVHTARHVVYNTEEAKQTKVDLFYDDESCQQDGRMKTVLGVKVLKTRPDRDYCEMLCVTHDEDLGERIESALSGSFCNTLRSWDLCVQELLPIPWLTRRSGSYRVLIVSHPHGQPKKITMGESTFIDLTRKNSLVKYNAATCAGSSGAPVFMLGPSHKLFFQMLSPIHSGSFTVISNENKKPLKRLFDALGEQEESDEPPFKKIFGIVFKGKGKRSGHPLEAIFGNFKDQEHHIEQVNYGHRKPHPLIKMSRK
;
A
#
# COMPACT_ATOMS: atom_id res chain seq x y z
N MET A 1 55.83 71.80 57.14
CA MET A 1 57.30 71.71 57.14
C MET A 1 57.86 73.05 56.66
N ASN A 2 58.45 73.78 57.61
CA ASN A 2 59.54 74.75 57.53
C ASN A 2 59.52 75.83 56.42
N SER A 3 59.44 77.11 56.80
CA SER A 3 60.61 77.93 57.22
C SER A 3 60.23 79.41 57.35
N HIS A 4 60.68 80.00 58.47
CA HIS A 4 60.70 81.43 58.78
C HIS A 4 61.48 82.26 57.73
N ILE A 5 61.18 83.55 57.62
CA ILE A 5 62.17 84.66 57.61
C ILE A 5 61.50 85.93 58.15
N LEU A 6 61.96 86.35 59.32
CA LEU A 6 61.80 87.67 59.94
C LEU A 6 62.80 88.64 59.27
N LEU A 7 62.43 89.91 59.06
CA LEU A 7 63.42 90.99 58.91
C LEU A 7 62.90 92.29 59.54
N HIS A 8 63.48 92.58 60.71
CA HIS A 8 63.51 93.86 61.42
C HIS A 8 64.51 94.79 60.70
N VAL A 9 64.17 96.08 60.52
CA VAL A 9 65.18 97.14 60.32
C VAL A 9 64.74 98.38 61.09
N ASP A 10 65.53 98.71 62.11
CA ASP A 10 65.55 99.97 62.87
C ASP A 10 66.39 101.05 62.15
N LEU A 11 66.31 102.27 62.69
CA LEU A 11 67.28 103.39 62.68
C LEU A 11 67.01 104.64 61.79
N VAL A 12 66.47 105.67 62.46
CA VAL A 12 67.21 106.84 63.01
C VAL A 12 67.77 107.91 62.06
N VAL A 13 67.22 109.12 62.26
CA VAL A 13 67.83 110.47 62.37
C VAL A 13 68.47 111.11 61.13
N GLY A 14 68.14 112.38 60.91
CA GLY A 14 69.09 113.33 60.32
C GLY A 14 68.48 114.53 59.64
N GLN A 15 68.50 115.67 60.34
CA GLN A 15 68.19 117.00 59.82
C GLN A 15 69.08 117.44 58.63
N GLN A 16 68.54 118.47 57.95
CA GLN A 16 69.23 119.62 57.38
C GLN A 16 69.69 119.60 55.91
N GLN A 17 68.97 120.44 55.14
CA GLN A 17 69.46 121.42 54.17
C GLN A 17 70.52 120.97 53.15
N SER A 18 70.12 120.94 51.88
CA SER A 18 70.48 121.99 50.89
C SER A 18 70.57 121.42 49.47
N SER A 19 69.75 122.00 48.60
CA SER A 19 69.86 122.22 47.16
C SER A 19 70.89 121.47 46.29
N ARG A 20 70.40 121.08 45.08
CA ARG A 20 71.07 120.56 43.85
C ARG A 20 71.04 119.02 43.77
N GLY A 21 70.62 118.33 42.71
CA GLY A 21 70.24 118.61 41.32
C GLY A 21 69.98 117.24 40.61
N PRO A 22 69.43 117.20 39.38
CA PRO A 22 68.74 116.03 38.83
C PRO A 22 69.69 115.08 38.07
N LEU A 23 70.26 114.10 38.75
CA LEU A 23 70.98 112.97 38.11
C LEU A 23 70.64 111.61 38.73
N LEU A 24 69.97 111.58 39.89
CA LEU A 24 69.45 110.37 40.53
C LEU A 24 68.18 109.83 39.86
N LEU A 25 67.47 110.66 39.08
CA LEU A 25 66.20 110.28 38.44
C LEU A 25 66.38 109.25 37.32
N VAL A 26 67.49 109.32 36.57
CA VAL A 26 67.70 108.47 35.38
C VAL A 26 68.02 107.02 35.76
N VAL A 27 68.83 106.80 36.80
CA VAL A 27 69.17 105.45 37.30
C VAL A 27 67.97 104.76 37.97
N VAL A 28 67.11 105.54 38.64
CA VAL A 28 65.86 105.03 39.21
C VAL A 28 64.88 104.64 38.11
N ILE A 29 64.80 105.40 37.02
CA ILE A 29 63.92 105.09 35.88
C ILE A 29 64.38 103.81 35.16
N GLU A 30 65.66 103.62 34.88
CA GLU A 30 66.14 102.39 34.23
C GLU A 30 65.94 101.14 35.10
N GLY A 31 66.20 101.22 36.41
CA GLY A 31 65.95 100.12 37.34
C GLY A 31 64.46 99.77 37.44
N VAL A 32 63.58 100.77 37.49
CA VAL A 32 62.12 100.56 37.49
C VAL A 32 61.65 99.95 36.18
N VAL A 33 62.19 100.38 35.03
CA VAL A 33 61.84 99.81 33.72
C VAL A 33 62.25 98.33 33.64
N VAL A 34 63.44 97.96 34.09
CA VAL A 34 63.89 96.55 34.11
C VAL A 34 63.01 95.71 35.02
N VAL A 35 62.68 96.20 36.22
CA VAL A 35 61.78 95.48 37.15
C VAL A 35 60.40 95.32 36.55
N VAL A 36 59.85 96.36 35.92
CA VAL A 36 58.55 96.29 35.24
C VAL A 36 58.59 95.29 34.09
N VAL A 37 59.64 95.29 33.26
CA VAL A 37 59.79 94.34 32.15
C VAL A 37 59.90 92.90 32.68
N VAL A 38 60.67 92.66 33.73
CA VAL A 38 60.79 91.32 34.33
C VAL A 38 59.45 90.86 34.91
N VAL A 39 58.73 91.73 35.62
CA VAL A 39 57.40 91.42 36.15
C VAL A 39 56.42 91.12 35.02
N VAL A 40 56.41 91.92 33.94
CA VAL A 40 55.56 91.68 32.78
C VAL A 40 55.90 90.36 32.11
N VAL A 41 57.19 90.03 31.93
CA VAL A 41 57.62 88.75 31.34
C VAL A 41 57.19 87.58 32.22
N VAL A 42 57.36 87.67 33.54
CA VAL A 42 56.93 86.63 34.49
C VAL A 42 55.41 86.44 34.41
N VAL A 43 54.64 87.52 34.44
CA VAL A 43 53.18 87.47 34.32
C VAL A 43 52.75 86.88 32.98
N VAL A 44 53.40 87.26 31.86
CA VAL A 44 53.11 86.69 30.54
C VAL A 44 53.42 85.19 30.51
N VAL A 45 54.54 84.76 31.09
CA VAL A 45 54.89 83.34 31.17
C VAL A 45 53.87 82.57 32.01
N GLU A 46 53.47 83.09 33.17
CA GLU A 46 52.42 82.48 34.01
C GLU A 46 51.09 82.36 33.24
N VAL A 47 50.66 83.41 32.56
CA VAL A 47 49.44 83.41 31.75
C VAL A 47 49.55 82.38 30.62
N VAL A 48 50.69 82.30 29.92
CA VAL A 48 50.91 81.31 28.85
C VAL A 48 50.87 79.89 29.42
N VAL A 49 51.49 79.64 30.57
CA VAL A 49 51.46 78.33 31.24
C VAL A 49 50.03 77.94 31.61
N VAL A 50 49.24 78.87 32.18
CA VAL A 50 47.83 78.63 32.52
C VAL A 50 47.01 78.31 31.26
N VAL A 51 47.19 79.06 30.18
CA VAL A 51 46.49 78.80 28.90
C VAL A 51 46.86 77.44 28.32
N VAL A 52 48.14 77.06 28.36
CA VAL A 52 48.61 75.74 27.90
C VAL A 52 48.01 74.63 28.75
N VAL A 53 48.02 74.76 30.08
CA VAL A 53 47.42 73.76 30.98
C VAL A 53 45.92 73.62 30.72
N LEU A 54 45.20 74.74 30.56
CA LEU A 54 43.76 74.71 30.24
C LEU A 54 43.50 74.00 28.91
N LYS A 55 44.33 74.23 27.88
CA LYS A 55 44.22 73.54 26.58
C LYS A 55 44.53 72.05 26.69
N VAL A 56 45.52 71.67 27.49
CA VAL A 56 45.83 70.26 27.76
C VAL A 56 44.65 69.58 28.47
N VAL A 57 44.05 70.23 29.48
CA VAL A 57 42.87 69.70 30.18
C VAL A 57 41.68 69.54 29.23
N GLU A 58 41.44 70.50 28.34
CA GLU A 58 40.40 70.41 27.30
C GLU A 58 40.62 69.20 26.39
N VAL A 59 41.85 69.01 25.88
CA VAL A 59 42.21 67.87 25.02
C VAL A 59 42.07 66.55 25.76
N VAL A 60 42.55 66.45 27.00
CA VAL A 60 42.42 65.23 27.82
C VAL A 60 40.95 64.91 28.08
N GLY A 61 40.12 65.92 28.37
CA GLY A 61 38.67 65.75 28.52
C GLY A 61 38.01 65.19 27.26
N VAL A 62 38.34 65.73 26.08
CA VAL A 62 37.82 65.23 24.79
C VAL A 62 38.26 63.78 24.54
N VAL A 63 39.53 63.45 24.77
CA VAL A 63 40.05 62.08 24.60
C VAL A 63 39.33 61.09 25.53
N ALA A 64 39.08 61.48 26.79
CA ALA A 64 38.35 60.64 27.73
C ALA A 64 36.89 60.38 27.28
N ILE A 65 36.20 61.40 26.76
CA ILE A 65 34.84 61.28 26.21
C ILE A 65 34.82 60.35 24.99
N ILE A 66 35.78 60.47 24.09
CA ILE A 66 35.90 59.59 22.92
C ILE A 66 36.15 58.15 23.37
N ALA A 67 37.08 57.92 24.31
CA ALA A 67 37.37 56.59 24.83
C ALA A 67 36.12 55.95 25.47
N ALA A 68 35.38 56.69 26.30
CA ALA A 68 34.13 56.23 26.89
C ALA A 68 33.08 55.90 25.83
N SER A 69 32.96 56.75 24.79
CA SER A 69 32.03 56.53 23.67
C SER A 69 32.39 55.26 22.88
N VAL A 70 33.67 55.00 22.64
CA VAL A 70 34.15 53.77 21.98
C VAL A 70 33.79 52.54 22.81
N VAL A 71 33.99 52.58 24.13
CA VAL A 71 33.61 51.47 25.03
C VAL A 71 32.10 51.21 24.95
N VAL A 72 31.27 52.25 24.98
CA VAL A 72 29.81 52.12 24.85
C VAL A 72 29.43 51.48 23.50
N VAL A 73 30.05 51.93 22.40
CA VAL A 73 29.80 51.35 21.06
C VAL A 73 30.20 49.88 21.01
N VAL A 74 31.35 49.51 21.56
CA VAL A 74 31.81 48.10 21.61
C VAL A 74 30.83 47.25 22.41
N VAL A 75 30.36 47.72 23.56
CA VAL A 75 29.35 47.01 24.37
C VAL A 75 28.05 46.83 23.58
N ILE A 76 27.56 47.87 22.90
CA ILE A 76 26.36 47.77 22.05
C ILE A 76 26.55 46.73 20.95
N VAL A 77 27.69 46.75 20.25
CA VAL A 77 28.00 45.77 19.19
C VAL A 77 28.01 44.36 19.74
N VAL A 78 28.65 44.13 20.89
CA VAL A 78 28.67 42.80 21.54
C VAL A 78 27.25 42.34 21.91
N VAL A 79 26.43 43.22 22.50
CA VAL A 79 25.04 42.89 22.84
C VAL A 79 24.23 42.55 21.59
N VAL A 80 24.36 43.32 20.50
CA VAL A 80 23.67 43.05 19.24
C VAL A 80 24.11 41.70 18.65
N VAL A 81 25.42 41.40 18.64
CA VAL A 81 25.94 40.11 18.16
C VAL A 81 25.37 38.95 18.99
N VAL A 82 25.37 39.07 20.32
CA VAL A 82 24.80 38.04 21.22
C VAL A 82 23.32 37.83 20.93
N VAL A 83 22.53 38.90 20.77
CA VAL A 83 21.09 38.81 20.45
C VAL A 83 20.89 38.11 19.10
N VAL A 84 21.66 38.47 18.07
CA VAL A 84 21.56 37.83 16.74
C VAL A 84 21.88 36.33 16.83
N VAL A 85 22.93 35.95 17.55
CA VAL A 85 23.30 34.53 17.75
C VAL A 85 22.18 33.78 18.47
N VAL A 86 21.59 34.36 19.52
CA VAL A 86 20.47 33.75 20.25
C VAL A 86 19.26 33.54 19.32
N VAL A 87 18.91 34.53 18.49
CA VAL A 87 17.81 34.41 17.52
C VAL A 87 18.08 33.29 16.50
N ILE A 88 19.30 33.20 15.96
CA ILE A 88 19.68 32.15 15.01
C ILE A 88 19.54 30.76 15.66
N VAL A 89 20.02 30.58 16.90
CA VAL A 89 19.92 29.31 17.62
C VAL A 89 18.46 28.91 17.83
N VAL A 90 17.59 29.85 18.23
CA VAL A 90 16.16 29.59 18.42
C VAL A 90 15.49 29.17 17.11
N VAL A 91 15.77 29.86 16.00
CA VAL A 91 15.20 29.54 14.67
C VAL A 91 15.66 28.16 14.19
N ILE A 92 16.95 27.84 14.31
CA ILE A 92 17.48 26.52 13.92
C ILE A 92 16.85 25.42 14.77
N THR A 93 16.76 25.63 16.09
CA THR A 93 16.17 24.64 17.01
C THR A 93 14.70 24.38 16.67
N ALA A 94 13.91 25.43 16.40
CA ALA A 94 12.52 25.30 15.96
C ALA A 94 12.40 24.53 14.63
N GLY A 95 13.27 24.83 13.65
CA GLY A 95 13.31 24.12 12.37
C GLY A 95 13.61 22.62 12.51
N VAL A 96 14.56 22.25 13.39
CA VAL A 96 14.86 20.84 13.68
C VAL A 96 13.67 20.13 14.32
N VAL A 97 12.97 20.78 15.25
CA VAL A 97 11.77 20.19 15.89
C VAL A 97 10.67 19.92 14.87
N VAL A 98 10.39 20.85 13.95
CA VAL A 98 9.39 20.67 12.89
C VAL A 98 9.76 19.48 11.99
N LEU A 99 11.02 19.38 11.57
CA LEU A 99 11.51 18.27 10.74
C LEU A 99 11.35 16.90 11.44
N VAL A 100 11.67 16.82 12.73
CA VAL A 100 11.51 15.59 13.51
C VAL A 100 10.03 15.20 13.60
N VAL A 101 9.12 16.15 13.82
CA VAL A 101 7.68 15.88 13.85
C VAL A 101 7.18 15.36 12.50
N GLU A 102 7.60 15.95 11.38
CA GLU A 102 7.22 15.47 10.04
C GLU A 102 7.68 14.03 9.78
N VAL A 103 8.93 13.70 10.14
CA VAL A 103 9.46 12.34 10.01
C VAL A 103 8.67 11.36 10.88
N VAL A 104 8.35 11.72 12.12
CA VAL A 104 7.54 10.87 13.02
C VAL A 104 6.14 10.65 12.44
N VAL A 105 5.49 11.70 11.93
CA VAL A 105 4.17 11.59 11.29
C VAL A 105 4.21 10.67 10.07
N LEU A 106 5.24 10.76 9.22
CA LEU A 106 5.42 9.88 8.07
C LEU A 106 5.64 8.42 8.48
N VAL A 107 6.47 8.17 9.50
CA VAL A 107 6.71 6.81 10.03
C VAL A 107 5.44 6.22 10.62
N VAL A 108 4.69 7.01 11.41
CA VAL A 108 3.41 6.58 11.99
C VAL A 108 2.39 6.35 10.88
N ALA A 109 2.29 7.23 9.88
CA ALA A 109 1.37 7.06 8.76
C ALA A 109 1.71 5.79 7.95
N ALA A 110 2.99 5.53 7.67
CA ALA A 110 3.43 4.30 7.00
C ALA A 110 3.12 3.05 7.84
N ALA A 111 3.37 3.11 9.15
CA ALA A 111 3.03 2.02 10.08
C ALA A 111 1.51 1.78 10.15
N VAL A 112 0.70 2.84 10.18
CA VAL A 112 -0.76 2.74 10.15
C VAL A 112 -1.23 2.18 8.81
N VAL A 113 -0.72 2.65 7.67
CA VAL A 113 -1.09 2.13 6.34
C VAL A 113 -0.75 0.64 6.22
N THR A 114 0.45 0.24 6.67
CA THR A 114 0.85 -1.17 6.66
C THR A 114 0.04 -2.02 7.64
N ALA A 115 -0.37 -1.47 8.79
CA ALA A 115 -1.24 -2.15 9.75
C ALA A 115 -2.72 -2.18 9.32
N THR A 116 -3.13 -1.30 8.41
CA THR A 116 -4.54 -1.11 8.02
C THR A 116 -4.88 -1.54 6.59
N PHE A 117 -3.97 -2.17 5.81
CA PHE A 117 -4.07 -3.63 5.60
C PHE A 117 -5.44 -4.24 5.94
N PRO A 118 -6.58 -3.84 5.34
CA PRO A 118 -7.86 -4.34 5.79
C PRO A 118 -7.82 -5.79 5.38
N HIS A 119 -7.91 -6.69 6.36
CA HIS A 119 -7.89 -8.13 6.13
C HIS A 119 -8.83 -8.38 4.95
N SER A 120 -8.26 -8.75 3.81
CA SER A 120 -8.96 -8.67 2.53
C SER A 120 -10.28 -9.40 2.71
N HIS A 121 -11.40 -8.70 2.49
CA HIS A 121 -12.73 -9.24 2.74
C HIS A 121 -13.06 -10.47 1.87
N HIS A 122 -12.15 -10.86 1.00
CA HIS A 122 -12.30 -11.89 -0.02
C HIS A 122 -11.72 -13.23 0.39
N GLU A 123 -11.61 -13.52 1.70
CA GLU A 123 -11.34 -14.86 2.26
C GLU A 123 -10.33 -15.74 1.50
N CYS A 124 -9.28 -15.12 0.98
CA CYS A 124 -8.14 -15.78 0.39
C CYS A 124 -7.01 -15.75 1.41
N GLU A 125 -6.37 -16.89 1.65
CA GLU A 125 -5.33 -17.01 2.67
C GLU A 125 -4.01 -16.49 2.09
N VAL A 126 -3.34 -15.57 2.75
CA VAL A 126 -2.11 -14.95 2.24
C VAL A 126 -0.95 -15.29 3.16
N LEU A 127 -0.08 -16.20 2.76
CA LEU A 127 1.05 -16.63 3.59
C LEU A 127 2.26 -15.70 3.41
N SER A 128 3.01 -15.52 4.49
CA SER A 128 4.17 -14.60 4.52
C SER A 128 5.35 -15.10 3.69
N GLY A 129 5.42 -16.41 3.43
CA GLY A 129 6.53 -17.08 2.76
C GLY A 129 7.81 -17.17 3.61
N LYS A 130 7.77 -16.72 4.88
CA LYS A 130 8.92 -16.77 5.80
C LYS A 130 9.06 -18.13 6.49
N GLU A 131 7.97 -18.89 6.54
CA GLU A 131 7.86 -20.17 7.25
C GLU A 131 7.42 -21.27 6.28
N ASN A 132 7.44 -22.51 6.76
CA ASN A 132 6.87 -23.63 6.02
C ASN A 132 5.35 -23.40 5.81
N GLU A 133 4.88 -23.62 4.58
CA GLU A 133 3.46 -23.43 4.19
C GLU A 133 2.50 -24.13 5.16
N ALA A 134 2.80 -25.39 5.51
CA ALA A 134 1.95 -26.21 6.37
C ALA A 134 1.95 -25.69 7.82
N GLU A 135 3.11 -25.29 8.36
CA GLU A 135 3.22 -24.74 9.71
C GLU A 135 2.52 -23.39 9.84
N GLU A 136 2.71 -22.51 8.87
CA GLU A 136 2.06 -21.19 8.87
C GLU A 136 0.53 -21.36 8.74
N SER A 137 0.08 -22.23 7.85
CA SER A 137 -1.33 -22.60 7.68
C SER A 137 -1.94 -23.16 8.98
N GLU A 138 -1.26 -24.10 9.63
CA GLU A 138 -1.72 -24.73 10.86
C GLU A 138 -1.78 -23.74 12.02
N ARG A 139 -0.80 -22.85 12.12
CA ARG A 139 -0.81 -21.77 13.11
C ARG A 139 -2.00 -20.83 12.89
N ARG A 140 -2.31 -20.48 11.64
CA ARG A 140 -3.46 -19.62 11.32
C ARG A 140 -4.80 -20.32 11.57
N TRP A 141 -4.87 -21.62 11.31
CA TRP A 141 -6.01 -22.45 11.70
C TRP A 141 -6.22 -22.43 13.23
N LYS A 142 -5.19 -22.69 14.04
CA LYS A 142 -5.33 -22.66 15.51
C LYS A 142 -5.71 -21.27 16.05
N ASN A 143 -5.17 -20.22 15.45
CA ASN A 143 -5.36 -18.84 15.89
C ASN A 143 -6.53 -18.12 15.18
N CYS A 144 -7.39 -18.85 14.46
CA CYS A 144 -8.48 -18.25 13.71
C CYS A 144 -9.51 -17.61 14.65
N LYS A 145 -9.68 -16.29 14.52
CA LYS A 145 -10.67 -15.52 15.29
C LYS A 145 -12.08 -15.58 14.71
N LYS A 146 -12.21 -15.87 13.41
CA LYS A 146 -13.51 -15.85 12.71
C LYS A 146 -14.38 -17.05 13.11
N ASN A 147 -13.77 -18.24 13.20
CA ASN A 147 -14.44 -19.46 13.63
C ASN A 147 -13.59 -20.18 14.70
N PRO A 148 -13.59 -19.70 15.96
CA PRO A 148 -12.77 -20.26 17.02
C PRO A 148 -13.00 -21.77 17.17
N GLY A 149 -11.91 -22.54 17.15
CA GLY A 149 -11.94 -24.00 17.26
C GLY A 149 -12.55 -24.74 16.06
N HIS A 150 -13.03 -24.02 15.04
CA HIS A 150 -13.54 -24.60 13.79
C HIS A 150 -14.59 -25.71 13.97
N VAL A 151 -15.43 -25.61 15.01
CA VAL A 151 -16.39 -26.66 15.39
C VAL A 151 -17.45 -27.01 14.32
N LYS A 152 -17.64 -26.12 13.33
CA LYS A 152 -18.59 -26.31 12.21
C LYS A 152 -17.95 -26.95 10.97
N PHE A 153 -16.65 -27.23 11.00
CA PHE A 153 -15.89 -27.74 9.85
C PHE A 153 -15.75 -29.25 9.95
N ILE A 154 -16.52 -29.95 9.12
CA ILE A 154 -16.63 -31.41 9.10
C ILE A 154 -15.61 -31.97 8.11
N SER A 155 -14.93 -33.06 8.44
CA SER A 155 -14.04 -33.72 7.47
C SER A 155 -14.84 -34.43 6.36
N PRO A 156 -14.28 -34.65 5.17
CA PRO A 156 -14.96 -35.37 4.10
C PRO A 156 -15.45 -36.76 4.53
N GLN A 157 -14.61 -37.50 5.26
CA GLN A 157 -14.93 -38.85 5.72
C GLN A 157 -16.06 -38.82 6.76
N ASP A 158 -15.92 -37.99 7.79
CA ASP A 158 -16.94 -37.81 8.83
C ASP A 158 -18.28 -37.36 8.24
N PHE A 159 -18.24 -36.48 7.24
CA PHE A 159 -19.44 -36.08 6.53
C PHE A 159 -20.08 -37.24 5.77
N LYS A 160 -19.30 -38.04 5.02
CA LYS A 160 -19.79 -39.22 4.27
C LYS A 160 -20.41 -40.26 5.21
N ASP A 161 -19.81 -40.48 6.37
CA ASP A 161 -20.21 -41.53 7.31
C ASP A 161 -21.41 -41.11 8.18
N ASN A 162 -21.37 -39.89 8.72
CA ASN A 162 -22.29 -39.49 9.79
C ASN A 162 -23.34 -38.46 9.38
N HIS A 163 -23.05 -37.63 8.37
CA HIS A 163 -23.95 -36.56 7.97
C HIS A 163 -24.73 -36.91 6.71
N LEU A 164 -24.05 -37.35 5.65
CA LEU A 164 -24.60 -37.56 4.32
C LEU A 164 -25.82 -38.51 4.27
N PRO A 165 -25.86 -39.66 5.00
CA PRO A 165 -27.01 -40.58 4.96
C PRO A 165 -28.32 -39.95 5.45
N SER A 166 -28.23 -38.95 6.33
CA SER A 166 -29.41 -38.23 6.84
C SER A 166 -29.87 -37.09 5.92
N PHE A 167 -29.03 -36.68 4.96
CA PHE A 167 -29.29 -35.52 4.10
C PHE A 167 -29.72 -35.89 2.69
N LEU A 168 -29.20 -37.00 2.13
CA LEU A 168 -29.39 -37.34 0.71
C LEU A 168 -29.61 -38.85 0.55
N THR A 169 -30.65 -39.22 -0.20
CA THR A 169 -30.91 -40.62 -0.60
C THR A 169 -30.69 -40.79 -2.10
N GLY A 170 -30.13 -41.94 -2.51
CA GLY A 170 -29.96 -42.32 -3.91
C GLY A 170 -28.97 -41.45 -4.68
N GLU A 171 -29.35 -41.03 -5.89
CA GLU A 171 -28.48 -40.35 -6.87
C GLU A 171 -27.79 -39.09 -6.33
N ASN A 172 -28.42 -38.36 -5.40
CA ASN A 172 -27.84 -37.17 -4.79
C ASN A 172 -26.57 -37.48 -3.97
N TYR A 173 -26.45 -38.71 -3.44
CA TYR A 173 -25.28 -39.13 -2.65
C TYR A 173 -24.02 -39.15 -3.52
N ASP A 174 -24.10 -39.78 -4.69
CA ASP A 174 -22.97 -39.93 -5.62
C ASP A 174 -22.57 -38.57 -6.21
N GLU A 175 -23.54 -37.71 -6.50
CA GLU A 175 -23.28 -36.34 -6.95
C GLU A 175 -22.53 -35.53 -5.89
N PHE A 176 -22.91 -35.64 -4.62
CA PHE A 176 -22.22 -34.95 -3.54
C PHE A 176 -20.80 -35.50 -3.31
N CYS A 177 -20.63 -36.83 -3.36
CA CYS A 177 -19.31 -37.43 -3.30
C CYS A 177 -18.42 -36.96 -4.45
N THR A 178 -18.96 -36.88 -5.67
CA THR A 178 -18.28 -36.34 -6.85
C THR A 178 -17.76 -34.92 -6.60
N ILE A 179 -18.59 -34.07 -6.00
CA ILE A 179 -18.22 -32.68 -5.66
C ILE A 179 -17.12 -32.60 -4.62
N ILE A 180 -17.21 -33.42 -3.58
CA ILE A 180 -16.15 -33.51 -2.57
C ILE A 180 -14.84 -33.84 -3.29
N ASP A 181 -14.85 -34.87 -4.13
CA ASP A 181 -13.66 -35.35 -4.83
C ASP A 181 -13.15 -34.33 -5.87
N CYS A 182 -14.05 -33.55 -6.48
CA CYS A 182 -13.73 -32.48 -7.43
C CYS A 182 -13.26 -31.18 -6.77
N THR A 183 -13.42 -31.02 -5.47
CA THR A 183 -12.94 -29.82 -4.76
C THR A 183 -11.43 -29.89 -4.57
N VAL A 184 -10.73 -28.82 -4.93
CA VAL A 184 -9.27 -28.75 -4.99
C VAL A 184 -8.73 -27.58 -4.18
N ARG A 185 -7.50 -27.72 -3.67
CA ARG A 185 -6.75 -26.63 -3.05
C ARG A 185 -5.93 -25.91 -4.09
N LEU A 186 -5.96 -24.58 -4.07
CA LEU A 186 -5.17 -23.74 -4.96
C LEU A 186 -4.04 -23.08 -4.20
N ARG A 187 -2.85 -23.08 -4.80
CA ARG A 187 -1.64 -22.41 -4.29
C ARG A 187 -1.09 -21.49 -5.38
N VAL A 188 -1.44 -20.22 -5.29
CA VAL A 188 -1.09 -19.18 -6.26
C VAL A 188 0.17 -18.46 -5.78
N SER A 189 1.28 -18.66 -6.48
CA SER A 189 2.61 -18.17 -6.05
C SER A 189 3.07 -16.90 -6.76
N TRP A 190 2.18 -16.27 -7.53
CA TRP A 190 2.46 -15.05 -8.28
C TRP A 190 1.24 -14.12 -8.27
N THR A 191 1.51 -12.81 -8.27
CA THR A 191 0.50 -11.78 -8.42
C THR A 191 0.80 -10.96 -9.66
N SER A 192 -0.09 -11.01 -10.65
CA SER A 192 0.14 -10.38 -11.95
C SER A 192 0.23 -8.86 -11.85
N GLN A 193 1.17 -8.27 -12.60
CA GLN A 193 1.26 -6.83 -12.79
C GLN A 193 0.00 -6.22 -13.41
N ALA A 194 -0.80 -7.03 -14.12
CA ALA A 194 -2.03 -6.60 -14.79
C ALA A 194 -3.23 -6.46 -13.84
N ARG A 195 -3.11 -6.82 -12.55
CA ARG A 195 -4.20 -6.58 -11.58
C ARG A 195 -4.58 -5.10 -11.56
N ARG A 196 -5.87 -4.77 -11.46
CA ARG A 196 -6.32 -3.36 -11.45
C ARG A 196 -6.08 -2.71 -10.08
N ASN A 197 -6.06 -1.38 -9.99
CA ASN A 197 -5.77 -0.67 -8.71
C ASN A 197 -6.87 -0.88 -7.66
N ASP A 198 -8.07 -1.21 -8.11
CA ASP A 198 -9.23 -1.56 -7.29
C ASP A 198 -9.29 -3.04 -6.90
N ASP A 199 -8.32 -3.85 -7.33
CA ASP A 199 -8.22 -5.27 -6.98
C ASP A 199 -7.57 -5.46 -5.61
N GLU A 200 -8.02 -6.48 -4.87
CA GLU A 200 -7.60 -6.76 -3.50
C GLU A 200 -6.09 -7.02 -3.38
N PHE A 201 -5.50 -7.58 -4.43
CA PHE A 201 -4.08 -7.92 -4.47
C PHE A 201 -3.26 -6.93 -5.31
N SER A 202 -3.81 -5.75 -5.59
CA SER A 202 -3.12 -4.67 -6.30
C SER A 202 -1.82 -4.23 -5.62
N GLY A 203 -1.77 -4.24 -4.27
CA GLY A 203 -0.58 -3.95 -3.50
C GLY A 203 0.52 -5.03 -3.58
N CYS A 204 0.19 -6.23 -4.06
CA CYS A 204 1.10 -7.36 -4.15
C CYS A 204 1.59 -7.63 -5.58
N ARG A 205 1.30 -6.76 -6.55
CA ARG A 205 1.70 -6.97 -7.96
C ARG A 205 3.19 -7.21 -8.12
N GLY A 206 3.53 -8.18 -8.97
CA GLY A 206 4.91 -8.57 -9.24
C GLY A 206 5.60 -9.28 -8.09
N THR A 207 4.87 -9.68 -7.05
CA THR A 207 5.45 -10.40 -5.92
C THR A 207 5.11 -11.88 -5.99
N HIS A 208 5.97 -12.69 -5.36
CA HIS A 208 5.78 -14.12 -5.16
C HIS A 208 5.06 -14.47 -3.85
N MET A 209 4.16 -13.59 -3.41
CA MET A 209 3.38 -13.82 -2.18
C MET A 209 2.43 -15.00 -2.39
N LEU A 210 2.60 -16.05 -1.58
CA LEU A 210 1.81 -17.27 -1.70
C LEU A 210 0.39 -17.03 -1.19
N ARG A 211 -0.58 -17.32 -2.04
CA ARG A 211 -2.00 -17.20 -1.75
C ARG A 211 -2.68 -18.56 -1.87
N LEU A 212 -3.53 -18.90 -0.92
CA LEU A 212 -4.30 -20.13 -0.92
C LEU A 212 -5.78 -19.83 -1.16
N GLY A 213 -6.39 -20.72 -1.93
CA GLY A 213 -7.81 -20.68 -2.25
C GLY A 213 -8.35 -22.09 -2.48
N THR A 214 -9.61 -22.14 -2.89
CA THR A 214 -10.32 -23.35 -3.26
C THR A 214 -10.74 -23.25 -4.73
N GLY A 215 -10.84 -24.39 -5.41
CA GLY A 215 -11.54 -24.48 -6.68
C GLY A 215 -12.36 -25.76 -6.80
N CYS A 216 -13.07 -25.93 -7.91
CA CYS A 216 -13.81 -27.13 -8.23
C CYS A 216 -13.48 -27.58 -9.67
N MET A 217 -13.10 -28.85 -9.83
CA MET A 217 -12.84 -29.47 -11.13
C MET A 217 -14.12 -29.73 -11.90
N TYR A 218 -14.03 -29.66 -13.23
CA TYR A 218 -15.06 -30.14 -14.14
C TYR A 218 -14.47 -30.36 -15.55
N ILE A 219 -15.26 -31.04 -16.39
CA ILE A 219 -14.89 -31.32 -17.78
C ILE A 219 -15.10 -30.06 -18.62
N HIS A 220 -14.00 -29.45 -19.10
CA HIS A 220 -14.07 -28.43 -20.13
C HIS A 220 -14.51 -29.07 -21.45
N ARG A 221 -15.44 -28.42 -22.18
CA ARG A 221 -16.08 -28.91 -23.42
C ARG A 221 -15.13 -29.74 -24.29
N GLY A 222 -15.32 -31.06 -24.30
CA GLY A 222 -14.43 -32.00 -24.96
C GLY A 222 -14.34 -33.34 -24.25
N HIS A 223 -13.49 -34.23 -24.77
CA HIS A 223 -13.06 -35.43 -24.07
C HIS A 223 -12.02 -35.04 -23.01
N VAL A 224 -12.07 -35.68 -21.85
CA VAL A 224 -11.06 -35.49 -20.79
C VAL A 224 -9.70 -35.91 -21.32
N CYS A 225 -9.66 -37.00 -22.08
CA CYS A 225 -8.49 -37.45 -22.82
C CYS A 225 -8.33 -36.68 -24.15
N SER A 226 -7.10 -36.25 -24.44
CA SER A 226 -6.72 -35.72 -25.74
C SER A 226 -7.13 -36.67 -26.87
N LYS A 227 -7.63 -36.14 -27.99
CA LYS A 227 -7.77 -36.95 -29.20
C LYS A 227 -6.39 -37.45 -29.63
N ASP A 228 -6.35 -38.62 -30.25
CA ASP A 228 -5.15 -39.11 -30.92
C ASP A 228 -4.59 -37.99 -31.81
N ASN A 229 -3.32 -37.63 -31.60
CA ASN A 229 -2.57 -36.56 -32.29
C ASN A 229 -2.73 -35.11 -31.79
N GLU A 230 -3.37 -34.84 -30.65
CA GLU A 230 -3.31 -33.49 -30.07
C GLU A 230 -2.03 -33.30 -29.23
N ALA A 231 -1.29 -32.21 -29.49
CA ALA A 231 -0.12 -31.89 -28.69
C ALA A 231 -0.51 -31.32 -27.32
N CYS A 232 0.27 -31.66 -26.28
CA CYS A 232 -0.01 -31.20 -24.92
C CYS A 232 0.29 -29.69 -24.76
N PRO A 233 -0.65 -28.89 -24.21
CA PRO A 233 -0.48 -27.46 -24.08
C PRO A 233 0.27 -27.02 -22.81
N CYS A 234 0.77 -27.95 -21.98
CA CYS A 234 1.52 -27.58 -20.78
C CYS A 234 2.89 -26.99 -21.13
N ASP A 235 3.44 -26.18 -20.22
CA ASP A 235 4.71 -25.50 -20.45
C ASP A 235 5.88 -26.48 -20.60
N GLU A 236 5.86 -27.66 -19.96
CA GLU A 236 6.88 -28.70 -20.11
C GLU A 236 6.93 -29.30 -21.52
N CYS A 237 5.76 -29.44 -22.16
CA CYS A 237 5.65 -30.06 -23.48
C CYS A 237 5.79 -29.04 -24.63
N GLU A 238 5.58 -27.75 -24.36
CA GLU A 238 5.59 -26.65 -25.34
C GLU A 238 4.76 -26.92 -26.61
N GLY A 239 3.70 -27.74 -26.52
CA GLY A 239 2.94 -28.16 -27.70
C GLY A 239 3.71 -29.01 -28.71
N LYS A 240 4.88 -29.55 -28.33
CA LYS A 240 5.73 -30.39 -29.20
C LYS A 240 5.53 -31.88 -28.96
N VAL A 241 5.05 -32.25 -27.77
CA VAL A 241 4.87 -33.66 -27.38
C VAL A 241 3.44 -34.10 -27.66
N ILE A 242 3.30 -35.07 -28.57
CA ILE A 242 2.06 -35.81 -28.81
C ILE A 242 2.10 -37.03 -27.91
N ARG A 243 1.48 -36.93 -26.73
CA ARG A 243 1.27 -38.05 -25.81
C ARG A 243 -0.11 -37.96 -25.19
N LYS A 244 -0.63 -39.10 -24.72
CA LYS A 244 -1.89 -39.17 -23.97
C LYS A 244 -1.81 -38.20 -22.79
N HIS A 245 -2.80 -37.33 -22.68
CA HIS A 245 -2.89 -36.36 -21.59
C HIS A 245 -4.34 -36.04 -21.28
N TRP A 246 -4.58 -35.63 -20.04
CA TRP A 246 -5.91 -35.28 -19.56
C TRP A 246 -6.02 -33.78 -19.37
N LYS A 247 -7.08 -33.20 -19.92
CA LYS A 247 -7.44 -31.79 -19.77
C LYS A 247 -8.66 -31.69 -18.88
N PHE A 248 -8.57 -30.84 -17.89
CA PHE A 248 -9.71 -30.49 -17.05
C PHE A 248 -9.62 -29.01 -16.69
N ALA A 249 -10.76 -28.42 -16.35
CA ALA A 249 -10.79 -27.05 -15.89
C ALA A 249 -11.13 -26.98 -14.41
N VAL A 250 -10.68 -25.90 -13.78
CA VAL A 250 -10.98 -25.58 -12.39
C VAL A 250 -11.72 -24.25 -12.36
N HIS A 251 -12.91 -24.24 -11.78
CA HIS A 251 -13.61 -23.01 -11.40
C HIS A 251 -13.08 -22.52 -10.07
N THR A 252 -12.83 -21.22 -9.97
CA THR A 252 -12.46 -20.55 -8.73
C THR A 252 -12.86 -19.08 -8.79
N ALA A 253 -12.59 -18.35 -7.72
CA ALA A 253 -12.78 -16.92 -7.69
C ALA A 253 -11.69 -16.19 -8.50
N ARG A 254 -12.08 -15.13 -9.20
CA ARG A 254 -11.16 -14.34 -10.03
C ARG A 254 -10.13 -13.61 -9.19
N HIS A 255 -10.51 -13.14 -7.99
CA HIS A 255 -9.51 -12.55 -7.11
C HIS A 255 -8.45 -13.57 -6.66
N VAL A 256 -8.76 -14.88 -6.63
CA VAL A 256 -7.77 -15.95 -6.36
C VAL A 256 -6.83 -16.10 -7.55
N VAL A 257 -7.35 -16.39 -8.75
CA VAL A 257 -6.57 -16.49 -9.99
C VAL A 257 -7.05 -15.45 -11.01
N TYR A 258 -6.25 -14.41 -11.24
CA TYR A 258 -6.67 -13.24 -12.02
C TYR A 258 -6.61 -13.44 -13.53
N ASN A 259 -5.51 -14.00 -14.03
CA ASN A 259 -5.23 -14.16 -15.45
C ASN A 259 -4.30 -15.36 -15.71
N THR A 260 -3.95 -15.57 -16.98
CA THR A 260 -3.07 -16.67 -17.42
C THR A 260 -1.69 -16.64 -16.78
N GLU A 261 -1.15 -15.46 -16.48
CA GLU A 261 0.15 -15.33 -15.83
C GLU A 261 0.14 -15.94 -14.43
N GLU A 262 -0.91 -15.67 -13.65
CA GLU A 262 -1.09 -16.31 -12.34
C GLU A 262 -1.45 -17.78 -12.44
N ALA A 263 -2.28 -18.18 -13.42
CA ALA A 263 -2.66 -19.57 -13.61
C ALA A 263 -1.44 -20.48 -13.86
N LYS A 264 -0.47 -20.02 -14.66
CA LYS A 264 0.80 -20.74 -14.89
C LYS A 264 1.62 -20.94 -13.62
N GLN A 265 1.48 -20.03 -12.66
CA GLN A 265 2.18 -20.06 -11.36
C GLN A 265 1.28 -20.61 -10.24
N THR A 266 0.18 -21.26 -10.60
CA THR A 266 -0.76 -21.87 -9.66
C THR A 266 -0.57 -23.38 -9.62
N LYS A 267 -0.29 -23.90 -8.42
CA LYS A 267 -0.35 -25.34 -8.12
C LYS A 267 -1.76 -25.70 -7.66
N VAL A 268 -2.26 -26.83 -8.13
CA VAL A 268 -3.60 -27.36 -7.81
C VAL A 268 -3.41 -28.70 -7.13
N ASP A 269 -3.73 -28.76 -5.84
CA ASP A 269 -3.65 -30.00 -5.07
C ASP A 269 -5.01 -30.70 -5.10
N LEU A 270 -5.00 -31.87 -5.72
CA LEU A 270 -6.12 -32.77 -5.95
C LEU A 270 -6.23 -33.75 -4.78
N PHE A 271 -7.46 -34.07 -4.36
CA PHE A 271 -7.74 -35.11 -3.36
C PHE A 271 -7.06 -34.89 -2.00
N TYR A 272 -6.95 -33.62 -1.56
CA TYR A 272 -6.38 -33.28 -0.26
C TYR A 272 -7.44 -33.34 0.86
N ASP A 273 -7.86 -34.55 1.23
CA ASP A 273 -8.98 -34.77 2.15
C ASP A 273 -8.58 -34.71 3.63
N ASP A 274 -7.37 -35.16 3.94
CA ASP A 274 -6.78 -35.22 5.28
C ASP A 274 -5.26 -34.99 5.22
N GLU A 275 -4.60 -34.85 6.37
CA GLU A 275 -3.15 -34.63 6.44
C GLU A 275 -2.33 -35.83 5.94
N SER A 276 -2.85 -37.05 6.11
CA SER A 276 -2.16 -38.28 5.70
C SER A 276 -2.09 -38.43 4.17
N CYS A 277 -3.02 -37.80 3.43
CA CYS A 277 -3.06 -37.77 1.96
C CYS A 277 -1.73 -37.31 1.33
N GLN A 278 -0.95 -36.49 2.04
CA GLN A 278 0.37 -36.04 1.57
C GLN A 278 1.43 -37.14 1.73
N GLN A 279 1.38 -37.88 2.85
CA GLN A 279 2.36 -38.90 3.20
C GLN A 279 2.14 -40.20 2.41
N ASP A 280 0.87 -40.54 2.16
CA ASP A 280 0.49 -41.74 1.41
C ASP A 280 0.42 -41.53 -0.11
N GLY A 281 0.63 -40.31 -0.59
CA GLY A 281 0.62 -39.96 -2.01
C GLY A 281 -0.76 -39.94 -2.68
N ARG A 282 -1.86 -40.02 -1.90
CA ARG A 282 -3.23 -39.85 -2.43
C ARG A 282 -3.45 -38.43 -2.96
N MET A 283 -2.83 -37.43 -2.33
CA MET A 283 -2.82 -36.06 -2.82
C MET A 283 -1.87 -35.94 -4.01
N LYS A 284 -2.36 -35.40 -5.12
CA LYS A 284 -1.55 -35.14 -6.32
C LYS A 284 -1.58 -33.65 -6.65
N THR A 285 -0.45 -33.11 -7.09
CA THR A 285 -0.35 -31.70 -7.48
C THR A 285 -0.18 -31.60 -8.99
N VAL A 286 -0.97 -30.73 -9.62
CA VAL A 286 -0.78 -30.33 -11.03
C VAL A 286 -0.55 -28.83 -11.14
N LEU A 287 -0.09 -28.37 -12.30
CA LEU A 287 0.04 -26.95 -12.61
C LEU A 287 -1.13 -26.46 -13.47
N GLY A 288 -1.55 -25.23 -13.22
CA GLY A 288 -2.39 -24.49 -14.15
C GLY A 288 -1.62 -24.14 -15.42
N VAL A 289 -2.33 -24.08 -16.55
CA VAL A 289 -1.75 -23.79 -17.88
C VAL A 289 -2.15 -22.40 -18.36
N LYS A 290 -3.44 -22.09 -18.32
CA LYS A 290 -3.98 -20.80 -18.74
C LYS A 290 -5.37 -20.56 -18.20
N VAL A 291 -5.77 -19.30 -18.18
CA VAL A 291 -7.18 -18.94 -17.95
C VAL A 291 -7.95 -19.09 -19.27
N LEU A 292 -9.05 -19.85 -19.22
CA LEU A 292 -9.94 -20.05 -20.37
C LEU A 292 -11.02 -18.97 -20.41
N LYS A 293 -11.51 -18.56 -19.24
CA LYS A 293 -12.60 -17.60 -19.13
C LYS A 293 -12.56 -16.88 -17.80
N THR A 294 -12.91 -15.60 -17.81
CA THR A 294 -13.15 -14.83 -16.58
C THR A 294 -14.45 -14.06 -16.69
N ARG A 295 -15.05 -13.77 -15.53
CA ARG A 295 -16.21 -12.89 -15.39
C ARG A 295 -15.99 -12.00 -14.17
N PRO A 296 -15.39 -10.80 -14.35
CA PRO A 296 -15.11 -9.89 -13.25
C PRO A 296 -16.35 -9.49 -12.44
N ASP A 297 -17.52 -9.40 -13.09
CA ASP A 297 -18.80 -9.05 -12.47
C ASP A 297 -19.39 -10.14 -11.55
N ARG A 298 -18.84 -11.36 -11.62
CA ARG A 298 -19.21 -12.50 -10.77
C ARG A 298 -18.04 -13.02 -9.95
N ASP A 299 -16.93 -12.30 -9.98
CA ASP A 299 -15.66 -12.73 -9.40
C ASP A 299 -15.30 -14.18 -9.78
N TYR A 300 -15.47 -14.53 -11.06
CA TYR A 300 -15.33 -15.91 -11.53
C TYR A 300 -14.15 -16.09 -12.48
N CYS A 301 -13.43 -17.17 -12.30
CA CYS A 301 -12.33 -17.61 -13.15
C CYS A 301 -12.42 -19.10 -13.45
N GLU A 302 -12.11 -19.43 -14.69
CA GLU A 302 -11.97 -20.78 -15.21
C GLU A 302 -10.54 -20.94 -15.73
N MET A 303 -9.78 -21.84 -15.13
CA MET A 303 -8.41 -22.14 -15.56
C MET A 303 -8.27 -23.59 -16.03
N LEU A 304 -7.46 -23.79 -17.07
CA LEU A 304 -7.11 -25.10 -17.62
C LEU A 304 -5.96 -25.71 -16.83
N CYS A 305 -6.09 -26.98 -16.49
CA CYS A 305 -5.04 -27.83 -15.93
C CYS A 305 -4.80 -29.03 -16.85
N VAL A 306 -3.58 -29.57 -16.79
CA VAL A 306 -3.19 -30.75 -17.58
C VAL A 306 -2.39 -31.72 -16.72
N THR A 307 -2.61 -33.02 -16.93
CA THR A 307 -1.77 -34.08 -16.39
C THR A 307 -1.40 -35.11 -17.46
N HIS A 308 -0.24 -35.73 -17.27
CA HIS A 308 0.26 -36.88 -18.04
C HIS A 308 0.32 -38.17 -17.22
N ASP A 309 0.08 -38.07 -15.91
CA ASP A 309 -0.03 -39.22 -15.01
C ASP A 309 -1.33 -39.94 -15.35
N GLU A 310 -1.23 -41.14 -15.92
CA GLU A 310 -2.37 -41.91 -16.39
C GLU A 310 -3.31 -42.32 -15.26
N ASP A 311 -2.75 -42.79 -14.13
CA ASP A 311 -3.54 -43.18 -12.96
C ASP A 311 -4.32 -41.97 -12.40
N LEU A 312 -3.67 -40.81 -12.35
CA LEU A 312 -4.32 -39.56 -11.96
C LEU A 312 -5.37 -39.13 -12.99
N GLY A 313 -5.06 -39.23 -14.28
CA GLY A 313 -5.97 -38.89 -15.37
C GLY A 313 -7.25 -39.73 -15.33
N GLU A 314 -7.12 -41.04 -15.15
CA GLU A 314 -8.23 -41.98 -15.00
C GLU A 314 -9.02 -41.74 -13.71
N ARG A 315 -8.35 -41.37 -12.61
CA ARG A 315 -9.04 -40.98 -11.37
C ARG A 315 -9.84 -39.68 -11.54
N ILE A 316 -9.29 -38.68 -12.22
CA ILE A 316 -9.99 -37.44 -12.56
C ILE A 316 -11.17 -37.75 -13.47
N GLU A 317 -10.96 -38.56 -14.50
CA GLU A 317 -12.03 -38.97 -15.41
C GLU A 317 -13.10 -39.76 -14.69
N SER A 318 -12.75 -40.64 -13.73
CA SER A 318 -13.71 -41.39 -12.91
C SER A 318 -14.50 -40.47 -11.98
N ALA A 319 -13.83 -39.54 -11.30
CA ALA A 319 -14.47 -38.54 -10.45
C ALA A 319 -15.42 -37.66 -11.27
N LEU A 320 -15.04 -37.29 -12.49
CA LEU A 320 -15.85 -36.45 -13.36
C LEU A 320 -16.95 -37.23 -14.11
N SER A 321 -16.73 -38.47 -14.52
CA SER A 321 -17.65 -39.27 -15.35
C SER A 321 -18.86 -39.82 -14.60
N GLY A 322 -18.94 -39.61 -13.28
CA GLY A 322 -20.13 -39.90 -12.49
C GLY A 322 -21.39 -39.24 -13.08
N SER A 323 -22.57 -39.75 -12.66
CA SER A 323 -23.91 -39.30 -13.12
C SER A 323 -24.03 -37.77 -13.26
N PHE A 324 -23.34 -37.06 -12.37
CA PHE A 324 -23.16 -35.62 -12.34
C PHE A 324 -22.78 -34.97 -13.69
N CYS A 325 -21.80 -35.49 -14.45
CA CYS A 325 -21.40 -34.87 -15.72
C CYS A 325 -22.38 -35.12 -16.86
N ASN A 326 -23.14 -36.22 -16.84
CA ASN A 326 -24.20 -36.43 -17.82
C ASN A 326 -25.34 -35.44 -17.58
N THR A 327 -25.66 -35.17 -16.31
CA THR A 327 -26.57 -34.09 -15.92
C THR A 327 -26.03 -32.76 -16.40
N LEU A 328 -24.79 -32.35 -16.06
CA LEU A 328 -24.24 -31.05 -16.48
C LEU A 328 -24.13 -30.88 -18.02
N ARG A 329 -23.76 -31.92 -18.77
CA ARG A 329 -23.66 -31.87 -20.24
C ARG A 329 -24.99 -31.57 -20.92
N SER A 330 -26.10 -32.05 -20.37
CA SER A 330 -27.43 -31.77 -20.93
C SER A 330 -27.90 -30.32 -20.68
N TRP A 331 -27.32 -29.62 -19.70
CA TRP A 331 -27.76 -28.27 -19.29
C TRP A 331 -26.97 -27.13 -19.95
N ASP A 332 -25.80 -27.39 -20.53
CA ASP A 332 -25.03 -26.41 -21.33
C ASP A 332 -25.81 -25.94 -22.58
N LEU A 333 -26.89 -26.67 -22.95
CA LEU A 333 -27.84 -26.31 -24.00
C LEU A 333 -29.04 -25.48 -23.50
N CYS A 334 -29.41 -25.52 -22.21
CA CYS A 334 -30.58 -24.80 -21.67
C CYS A 334 -30.26 -23.43 -21.05
N VAL A 335 -29.00 -23.13 -20.72
CA VAL A 335 -28.63 -21.87 -20.04
C VAL A 335 -28.80 -20.63 -20.94
N GLN A 336 -28.90 -20.79 -22.26
CA GLN A 336 -29.23 -19.68 -23.16
C GLN A 336 -30.69 -19.23 -23.07
N GLU A 337 -31.59 -20.06 -22.53
CA GLU A 337 -32.98 -19.71 -22.28
C GLU A 337 -33.24 -19.67 -20.77
N LEU A 338 -32.83 -18.55 -20.16
CA LEU A 338 -33.21 -18.12 -18.82
C LEU A 338 -34.73 -17.92 -18.72
N LEU A 339 -35.51 -19.00 -18.79
CA LEU A 339 -36.88 -18.95 -18.31
C LEU A 339 -36.80 -18.79 -16.78
N PRO A 340 -37.45 -17.75 -16.21
CA PRO A 340 -37.52 -17.57 -14.77
C PRO A 340 -38.17 -18.82 -14.21
N ILE A 341 -37.40 -19.64 -13.50
CA ILE A 341 -37.89 -20.88 -12.95
C ILE A 341 -38.98 -20.52 -11.92
N PRO A 342 -40.29 -20.71 -12.20
CA PRO A 342 -41.36 -20.01 -11.47
C PRO A 342 -41.49 -20.43 -10.00
N TRP A 343 -40.90 -21.56 -9.63
CA TRP A 343 -40.91 -22.07 -8.25
C TRP A 343 -39.76 -21.51 -7.39
N LEU A 344 -38.71 -20.93 -7.99
CA LEU A 344 -37.61 -20.26 -7.28
C LEU A 344 -38.07 -18.92 -6.67
N THR A 345 -39.00 -18.22 -7.33
CA THR A 345 -39.39 -16.83 -6.98
C THR A 345 -40.54 -16.73 -5.98
N ARG A 346 -41.11 -17.85 -5.51
CA ARG A 346 -42.41 -17.80 -4.79
C ARG A 346 -42.51 -18.61 -3.50
N ARG A 347 -41.45 -19.26 -3.03
CA ARG A 347 -41.47 -20.00 -1.75
C ARG A 347 -40.51 -19.38 -0.74
N SER A 348 -41.06 -18.98 0.39
CA SER A 348 -40.38 -18.46 1.58
C SER A 348 -39.59 -19.55 2.34
N GLY A 349 -39.00 -20.53 1.65
CA GLY A 349 -38.23 -21.62 2.27
C GLY A 349 -36.75 -21.25 2.37
N SER A 350 -36.12 -21.52 3.51
CA SER A 350 -34.67 -21.49 3.62
C SER A 350 -34.07 -22.66 2.82
N TYR A 351 -33.11 -22.36 1.95
CA TYR A 351 -32.31 -23.40 1.30
C TYR A 351 -31.17 -23.76 2.23
N ARG A 352 -30.87 -25.05 2.38
CA ARG A 352 -29.64 -25.44 3.08
C ARG A 352 -28.47 -25.19 2.16
N VAL A 353 -27.39 -24.64 2.70
CA VAL A 353 -26.17 -24.32 1.98
C VAL A 353 -25.07 -25.26 2.43
N LEU A 354 -24.39 -25.86 1.47
CA LEU A 354 -23.23 -26.73 1.67
C LEU A 354 -22.03 -26.10 0.96
N ILE A 355 -20.90 -26.03 1.66
CA ILE A 355 -19.65 -25.51 1.10
C ILE A 355 -18.57 -26.55 1.35
N VAL A 356 -17.85 -26.91 0.29
CA VAL A 356 -16.67 -27.76 0.37
C VAL A 356 -15.45 -26.88 0.08
N SER A 357 -14.51 -26.77 1.01
CA SER A 357 -13.40 -25.82 0.87
C SER A 357 -12.10 -26.23 1.58
N HIS A 358 -11.03 -25.49 1.33
CA HIS A 358 -9.73 -25.61 2.00
C HIS A 358 -9.46 -24.38 2.91
N PRO A 359 -10.17 -24.26 4.04
CA PRO A 359 -9.99 -23.15 4.97
C PRO A 359 -8.55 -23.11 5.50
N HIS A 360 -7.94 -21.94 5.50
CA HIS A 360 -6.55 -21.65 5.81
C HIS A 360 -5.53 -22.43 4.96
N GLY A 361 -5.96 -23.11 3.89
CA GLY A 361 -5.13 -24.05 3.14
C GLY A 361 -5.05 -25.46 3.74
N GLN A 362 -5.83 -25.74 4.78
CA GLN A 362 -5.90 -27.03 5.46
C GLN A 362 -6.54 -28.11 4.57
N PRO A 363 -6.49 -29.39 5.00
CA PRO A 363 -7.25 -30.44 4.33
C PRO A 363 -8.72 -30.06 4.20
N LYS A 364 -9.36 -30.59 3.17
CA LYS A 364 -10.73 -30.27 2.78
C LYS A 364 -11.68 -30.31 3.98
N LYS A 365 -12.59 -29.35 4.06
CA LYS A 365 -13.64 -29.29 5.07
C LYS A 365 -14.98 -29.01 4.42
N ILE A 366 -16.03 -29.52 5.04
CA ILE A 366 -17.41 -29.31 4.65
C ILE A 366 -18.09 -28.50 5.74
N THR A 367 -18.78 -27.44 5.35
CA THR A 367 -19.60 -26.65 6.26
C THR A 367 -21.03 -26.58 5.76
N MET A 368 -21.96 -26.47 6.70
CA MET A 368 -23.38 -26.38 6.43
C MET A 368 -23.94 -25.08 7.00
N GLY A 369 -24.98 -24.57 6.35
CA GLY A 369 -25.75 -23.44 6.82
C GLY A 369 -27.06 -23.32 6.06
N GLU A 370 -27.59 -22.12 6.04
CA GLU A 370 -28.84 -21.76 5.38
C GLU A 370 -28.64 -20.50 4.55
N SER A 371 -29.35 -20.43 3.42
CA SER A 371 -29.44 -19.23 2.61
C SER A 371 -30.25 -18.19 3.37
N THR A 372 -29.68 -17.00 3.55
CA THR A 372 -30.40 -15.85 4.14
C THR A 372 -31.01 -14.97 3.06
N PHE A 373 -30.47 -15.02 1.84
CA PHE A 373 -30.94 -14.23 0.71
C PHE A 373 -30.50 -14.87 -0.60
N ILE A 374 -31.39 -14.86 -1.59
CA ILE A 374 -31.10 -15.33 -2.95
C ILE A 374 -31.67 -14.28 -3.91
N ASP A 375 -30.79 -13.56 -4.61
CA ASP A 375 -31.19 -12.70 -5.73
C ASP A 375 -31.03 -13.49 -7.03
N LEU A 376 -32.17 -13.88 -7.60
CA LEU A 376 -32.27 -14.55 -8.90
C LEU A 376 -32.75 -13.62 -10.01
N THR A 377 -33.09 -12.38 -9.65
CA THR A 377 -33.67 -11.41 -10.59
C THR A 377 -32.62 -10.85 -11.54
N ARG A 378 -31.35 -10.92 -11.13
CA ARG A 378 -30.23 -10.48 -11.93
C ARG A 378 -29.71 -11.64 -12.77
N LYS A 379 -29.10 -11.30 -13.92
CA LYS A 379 -28.25 -12.23 -14.67
C LYS A 379 -27.19 -12.91 -13.78
N ASN A 380 -26.86 -12.29 -12.64
CA ASN A 380 -25.88 -12.77 -11.67
C ASN A 380 -26.61 -13.23 -10.40
N SER A 381 -26.72 -14.55 -10.21
CA SER A 381 -27.26 -15.12 -8.99
C SER A 381 -26.33 -14.76 -7.82
N LEU A 382 -26.86 -14.01 -6.85
CA LEU A 382 -26.16 -13.70 -5.60
C LEU A 382 -26.83 -14.49 -4.48
N VAL A 383 -26.03 -15.28 -3.77
CA VAL A 383 -26.50 -16.04 -2.62
C VAL A 383 -25.78 -15.53 -1.39
N LYS A 384 -26.54 -15.16 -0.35
CA LYS A 384 -26.01 -14.95 1.00
C LYS A 384 -26.41 -16.11 1.87
N TYR A 385 -25.50 -16.50 2.76
CA TYR A 385 -25.67 -17.64 3.65
C TYR A 385 -24.93 -17.42 4.97
N ASN A 386 -25.22 -18.30 5.94
CA ASN A 386 -24.55 -18.32 7.24
C ASN A 386 -23.63 -19.54 7.43
N ALA A 387 -23.40 -20.33 6.39
CA ALA A 387 -22.42 -21.43 6.41
C ALA A 387 -21.03 -20.88 6.76
N ALA A 388 -20.30 -21.58 7.63
CA ALA A 388 -19.00 -21.12 8.11
C ALA A 388 -17.94 -21.20 6.99
N THR A 389 -17.13 -20.17 6.87
CA THR A 389 -16.01 -20.08 5.93
C THR A 389 -14.85 -19.35 6.59
N CYS A 390 -13.62 -19.58 6.13
CA CYS A 390 -12.42 -18.90 6.60
C CYS A 390 -11.60 -18.39 5.40
N ALA A 391 -10.56 -17.60 5.66
CA ALA A 391 -9.55 -17.32 4.64
C ALA A 391 -9.05 -18.65 4.03
N GLY A 392 -8.83 -18.74 2.73
CA GLY A 392 -8.57 -19.98 1.99
C GLY A 392 -9.83 -20.65 1.40
N SER A 393 -11.02 -20.32 1.90
CA SER A 393 -12.28 -20.84 1.35
C SER A 393 -12.68 -20.18 0.03
N SER A 394 -12.07 -19.06 -0.39
CA SER A 394 -12.47 -18.38 -1.63
C SER A 394 -12.30 -19.22 -2.89
N GLY A 395 -13.28 -19.15 -3.77
CA GLY A 395 -13.45 -20.00 -4.94
C GLY A 395 -14.11 -21.35 -4.65
N ALA A 396 -14.44 -21.65 -3.39
CA ALA A 396 -15.15 -22.86 -3.02
C ALA A 396 -16.52 -22.95 -3.68
N PRO A 397 -16.94 -24.13 -4.15
CA PRO A 397 -18.28 -24.31 -4.67
C PRO A 397 -19.32 -24.22 -3.55
N VAL A 398 -20.40 -23.49 -3.82
CA VAL A 398 -21.55 -23.31 -2.92
C VAL A 398 -22.74 -24.05 -3.49
N PHE A 399 -23.27 -25.00 -2.72
CA PHE A 399 -24.42 -25.81 -3.11
C PHE A 399 -25.64 -25.42 -2.30
N MET A 400 -26.78 -25.34 -2.99
CA MET A 400 -28.08 -25.07 -2.36
C MET A 400 -28.96 -26.31 -2.48
N LEU A 401 -29.47 -26.78 -1.35
CA LEU A 401 -30.45 -27.84 -1.26
C LEU A 401 -31.82 -27.22 -1.04
N GLY A 402 -32.75 -27.50 -1.96
CA GLY A 402 -34.14 -27.10 -1.81
C GLY A 402 -34.88 -27.96 -0.76
N PRO A 403 -36.13 -27.58 -0.38
CA PRO A 403 -36.93 -28.32 0.60
C PRO A 403 -37.16 -29.79 0.26
N SER A 404 -37.13 -30.16 -1.03
CA SER A 404 -37.23 -31.54 -1.49
C SER A 404 -35.93 -32.34 -1.39
N HIS A 405 -34.87 -31.78 -0.79
CA HIS A 405 -33.52 -32.34 -0.76
C HIS A 405 -32.89 -32.60 -2.14
N LYS A 406 -33.57 -32.20 -3.22
CA LYS A 406 -33.01 -32.19 -4.57
C LYS A 406 -31.94 -31.11 -4.64
N LEU A 407 -30.75 -31.51 -5.06
CA LEU A 407 -29.64 -30.60 -5.30
C LEU A 407 -30.02 -29.63 -6.41
N PHE A 408 -29.95 -28.33 -6.11
CA PHE A 408 -30.08 -27.31 -7.12
C PHE A 408 -28.73 -27.05 -7.77
N PHE A 409 -28.43 -27.82 -8.81
CA PHE A 409 -27.30 -27.55 -9.69
C PHE A 409 -27.68 -26.48 -10.70
N GLN A 410 -27.36 -25.22 -10.39
CA GLN A 410 -27.04 -24.32 -11.49
C GLN A 410 -25.73 -24.81 -12.09
N MET A 411 -25.67 -24.87 -13.42
CA MET A 411 -24.49 -25.27 -14.20
C MET A 411 -23.22 -24.44 -13.86
N LEU A 412 -23.40 -23.37 -13.10
CA LEU A 412 -22.39 -22.57 -12.43
C LEU A 412 -22.84 -22.44 -10.97
N SER A 413 -22.56 -23.47 -10.14
CA SER A 413 -22.73 -23.32 -8.70
C SER A 413 -22.07 -22.00 -8.29
N PRO A 414 -22.75 -21.15 -7.51
CA PRO A 414 -22.13 -19.95 -6.99
C PRO A 414 -20.80 -20.33 -6.35
N ILE A 415 -19.78 -19.53 -6.60
CA ILE A 415 -18.48 -19.69 -5.94
C ILE A 415 -18.43 -18.74 -4.75
N HIS A 416 -17.87 -19.19 -3.65
CA HIS A 416 -17.65 -18.35 -2.48
C HIS A 416 -16.62 -17.28 -2.82
N SER A 417 -16.97 -16.01 -2.60
CA SER A 417 -16.12 -14.86 -2.90
C SER A 417 -15.62 -14.13 -1.63
N GLY A 418 -15.97 -14.62 -0.44
CA GLY A 418 -15.57 -14.03 0.85
C GLY A 418 -16.38 -12.79 1.24
N SER A 419 -16.58 -11.84 0.33
CA SER A 419 -17.44 -10.67 0.52
C SER A 419 -17.49 -9.85 -0.77
N PHE A 420 -18.06 -10.41 -1.84
CA PHE A 420 -18.45 -9.58 -2.99
C PHE A 420 -19.66 -8.74 -2.57
N THR A 421 -19.42 -7.64 -1.85
CA THR A 421 -20.37 -6.55 -1.88
C THR A 421 -20.32 -6.04 -3.30
N VAL A 422 -21.29 -6.45 -4.13
CA VAL A 422 -21.54 -5.78 -5.40
C VAL A 422 -21.60 -4.31 -5.04
N ILE A 423 -20.59 -3.54 -5.43
CA ILE A 423 -20.64 -2.09 -5.36
C ILE A 423 -21.78 -1.74 -6.30
N SER A 424 -23.00 -1.71 -5.79
CA SER A 424 -24.14 -1.28 -6.55
C SER A 424 -23.76 0.12 -7.02
N ASN A 425 -23.94 0.40 -8.31
CA ASN A 425 -23.70 1.74 -8.83
C ASN A 425 -24.53 2.80 -8.07
N GLU A 426 -25.52 2.40 -7.26
CA GLU A 426 -26.24 3.24 -6.31
C GLU A 426 -25.34 3.83 -5.21
N ASN A 427 -24.34 3.09 -4.71
CA ASN A 427 -23.35 3.61 -3.75
C ASN A 427 -22.25 4.47 -4.39
N LYS A 428 -22.16 4.52 -5.73
CA LYS A 428 -21.30 5.50 -6.41
C LYS A 428 -21.92 6.90 -6.46
N LYS A 429 -23.23 7.05 -6.25
CA LYS A 429 -23.88 8.37 -6.19
C LYS A 429 -23.37 9.25 -5.02
N PRO A 430 -23.23 8.75 -3.77
CA PRO A 430 -22.68 9.56 -2.69
C PRO A 430 -21.18 9.85 -2.86
N LEU A 431 -20.38 8.90 -3.37
CA LEU A 431 -18.96 9.14 -3.63
C LEU A 431 -18.74 10.14 -4.79
N LYS A 432 -19.55 10.03 -5.86
CA LYS A 432 -19.56 11.00 -6.95
C LYS A 432 -20.01 12.38 -6.46
N ARG A 433 -21.04 12.47 -5.61
CA ARG A 433 -21.43 13.74 -4.95
C ARG A 433 -20.34 14.30 -4.04
N LEU A 434 -19.54 13.46 -3.38
CA LEU A 434 -18.40 13.90 -2.58
C LEU A 434 -17.25 14.43 -3.46
N PHE A 435 -16.95 13.75 -4.58
CA PHE A 435 -15.96 14.23 -5.55
C PHE A 435 -16.43 15.47 -6.34
N ASP A 436 -17.72 15.55 -6.67
CA ASP A 436 -18.34 16.73 -7.28
C ASP A 436 -18.36 17.90 -6.27
N ALA A 437 -18.58 17.65 -4.97
CA ALA A 437 -18.50 18.67 -3.91
C ALA A 437 -17.06 19.10 -3.57
N LEU A 438 -16.06 18.26 -3.87
CA LEU A 438 -14.63 18.59 -3.74
C LEU A 438 -14.05 19.15 -5.05
N GLY A 439 -14.83 19.17 -6.13
CA GLY A 439 -14.40 19.50 -7.49
C GLY A 439 -14.84 20.87 -8.00
N GLU A 440 -15.52 21.69 -7.20
CA GLU A 440 -15.78 23.10 -7.49
C GLU A 440 -14.98 24.00 -6.53
N GLN A 441 -13.66 24.00 -6.69
CA GLN A 441 -12.89 25.22 -6.47
C GLN A 441 -12.38 25.68 -7.83
N GLU A 442 -13.03 26.73 -8.32
CA GLU A 442 -12.60 27.52 -9.45
C GLU A 442 -11.10 27.88 -9.34
N GLU A 443 -10.46 27.70 -10.47
CA GLU A 443 -9.25 28.33 -10.95
C GLU A 443 -9.16 29.80 -10.45
N SER A 444 -8.38 30.04 -9.39
CA SER A 444 -7.86 31.38 -9.09
C SER A 444 -6.40 31.27 -8.66
N ASP A 445 -5.57 31.89 -9.49
CA ASP A 445 -4.22 32.41 -9.31
C ASP A 445 -3.25 31.74 -8.30
N GLU A 446 -2.14 31.26 -8.88
CA GLU A 446 -0.84 30.88 -8.32
C GLU A 446 -0.60 31.01 -6.80
N PRO A 447 -0.08 29.96 -6.12
CA PRO A 447 0.39 30.07 -4.76
C PRO A 447 1.75 30.79 -4.65
N PRO A 448 1.99 31.61 -3.60
CA PRO A 448 3.14 32.50 -3.46
C PRO A 448 4.41 31.80 -2.95
N PHE A 449 4.71 30.58 -3.42
CA PHE A 449 5.89 29.81 -2.97
C PHE A 449 7.03 29.71 -3.99
N LYS A 450 6.83 30.13 -5.24
CA LYS A 450 7.89 30.10 -6.28
C LYS A 450 8.84 31.30 -6.27
N LYS A 451 8.64 32.31 -5.42
CA LYS A 451 9.45 33.55 -5.44
C LYS A 451 10.69 33.52 -4.52
N ILE A 452 10.83 32.54 -3.63
CA ILE A 452 11.92 32.51 -2.64
C ILE A 452 13.12 31.64 -3.08
N PHE A 453 12.93 30.68 -4.00
CA PHE A 453 14.03 29.81 -4.48
C PHE A 453 14.62 30.19 -5.85
N GLY A 454 14.19 31.31 -6.45
CA GLY A 454 14.65 31.75 -7.77
C GLY A 454 15.98 32.51 -7.83
N ILE A 455 16.69 32.71 -6.70
CA ILE A 455 17.86 33.62 -6.64
C ILE A 455 19.22 32.91 -6.47
N VAL A 456 19.29 31.60 -6.17
CA VAL A 456 20.59 31.01 -5.74
C VAL A 456 21.32 30.14 -6.78
N PHE A 457 20.72 29.73 -7.90
CA PHE A 457 21.47 28.97 -8.92
C PHE A 457 21.23 29.46 -10.34
N LYS A 458 21.99 30.48 -10.74
CA LYS A 458 22.24 30.83 -12.16
C LYS A 458 23.72 30.59 -12.49
N GLY A 459 24.14 29.33 -12.41
CA GLY A 459 25.44 28.86 -12.89
C GLY A 459 25.34 28.40 -14.34
N LYS A 460 26.07 29.07 -15.23
CA LYS A 460 26.17 28.78 -16.67
C LYS A 460 26.75 27.39 -16.93
N GLY A 461 26.09 26.58 -17.74
CA GLY A 461 26.64 25.33 -18.31
C GLY A 461 26.10 25.07 -19.71
N LYS A 462 26.99 25.06 -20.71
CA LYS A 462 26.71 24.98 -22.14
C LYS A 462 26.32 23.57 -22.61
N ARG A 463 25.34 23.55 -23.53
CA ARG A 463 25.10 22.64 -24.67
C ARG A 463 25.95 21.35 -24.79
N SER A 464 25.24 20.24 -24.97
CA SER A 464 25.42 19.34 -26.13
C SER A 464 24.11 18.59 -26.38
N GLY A 465 23.59 18.68 -27.59
CA GLY A 465 22.34 18.05 -27.99
C GLY A 465 22.52 16.64 -28.55
N HIS A 466 21.44 15.86 -28.52
CA HIS A 466 21.02 14.97 -29.60
C HIS A 466 19.54 14.58 -29.38
N PRO A 467 18.74 14.36 -30.45
CA PRO A 467 17.30 14.17 -30.35
C PRO A 467 16.91 12.68 -30.31
N LEU A 468 15.90 12.36 -29.49
CA LEU A 468 15.17 11.09 -29.57
C LEU A 468 13.70 11.41 -29.81
N GLU A 469 13.36 11.58 -31.09
CA GLU A 469 12.02 11.35 -31.62
C GLU A 469 12.03 9.96 -32.27
N ALA A 470 11.29 9.01 -31.68
CA ALA A 470 10.62 7.90 -32.36
C ALA A 470 9.97 7.02 -31.29
N ILE A 471 8.88 6.34 -31.67
CA ILE A 471 8.08 5.40 -30.89
C ILE A 471 6.90 6.05 -30.14
N PHE A 472 5.90 6.47 -30.91
CA PHE A 472 4.51 6.08 -30.65
C PHE A 472 3.77 6.00 -32.00
N GLY A 473 3.91 4.85 -32.65
CA GLY A 473 3.10 4.47 -33.80
C GLY A 473 1.86 3.71 -33.32
N ASN A 474 0.69 4.21 -33.74
CA ASN A 474 -0.56 3.51 -34.04
C ASN A 474 -0.83 2.16 -33.36
N PHE A 475 -1.82 2.15 -32.48
CA PHE A 475 -2.72 1.01 -32.29
C PHE A 475 -4.17 1.49 -32.40
N LYS A 476 -4.65 1.54 -33.65
CA LYS A 476 -6.05 1.33 -34.00
C LYS A 476 -6.13 -0.02 -34.71
N ASP A 477 -7.28 -0.66 -34.58
CA ASP A 477 -7.74 -1.84 -35.31
C ASP A 477 -7.35 -3.21 -34.72
N GLN A 478 -8.25 -3.74 -33.88
CA GLN A 478 -8.60 -5.16 -33.88
C GLN A 478 -10.10 -5.29 -33.56
N GLU A 479 -10.93 -5.15 -34.60
CA GLU A 479 -12.26 -5.75 -34.65
C GLU A 479 -12.09 -7.24 -34.93
N HIS A 480 -12.61 -8.09 -34.04
CA HIS A 480 -12.62 -9.53 -34.24
C HIS A 480 -13.74 -9.92 -35.23
N HIS A 481 -13.31 -10.39 -36.39
CA HIS A 481 -14.08 -11.26 -37.28
C HIS A 481 -14.53 -12.52 -36.51
N ILE A 482 -15.84 -12.72 -36.41
CA ILE A 482 -16.45 -14.00 -36.01
C ILE A 482 -16.76 -14.76 -37.29
N GLU A 483 -15.98 -15.81 -37.58
CA GLU A 483 -16.35 -16.81 -38.59
C GLU A 483 -17.50 -17.67 -38.05
N GLN A 484 -18.63 -17.65 -38.76
CA GLN A 484 -19.73 -18.58 -38.54
C GLN A 484 -19.35 -19.95 -39.12
N VAL A 485 -19.08 -20.93 -38.25
CA VAL A 485 -18.93 -22.33 -38.64
C VAL A 485 -20.31 -22.98 -38.72
N ASN A 486 -20.68 -23.42 -39.93
CA ASN A 486 -21.93 -24.08 -40.25
C ASN A 486 -21.84 -25.57 -39.85
N TYR A 487 -22.65 -26.03 -38.89
CA TYR A 487 -22.70 -27.44 -38.48
C TYR A 487 -23.78 -28.20 -39.25
N GLY A 488 -23.34 -29.11 -40.14
CA GLY A 488 -24.21 -30.07 -40.81
C GLY A 488 -24.77 -31.12 -39.84
N HIS A 489 -26.09 -31.33 -39.90
CA HIS A 489 -26.80 -32.39 -39.19
C HIS A 489 -26.24 -33.78 -39.53
N ARG A 490 -25.79 -34.52 -38.50
CA ARG A 490 -25.56 -35.98 -38.61
C ARG A 490 -26.72 -36.75 -38.00
N LYS A 491 -27.19 -37.74 -38.75
CA LYS A 491 -28.23 -38.72 -38.33
C LYS A 491 -27.69 -39.66 -37.24
N PRO A 492 -28.55 -40.12 -36.32
CA PRO A 492 -28.16 -41.05 -35.27
C PRO A 492 -27.88 -42.46 -35.82
N HIS A 493 -26.79 -43.08 -35.36
CA HIS A 493 -26.48 -44.49 -35.57
C HIS A 493 -27.22 -45.38 -34.55
N PRO A 494 -27.54 -46.64 -34.90
CA PRO A 494 -28.40 -47.49 -34.10
C PRO A 494 -27.66 -48.14 -32.92
N LEU A 495 -28.39 -48.24 -31.80
CA LEU A 495 -28.00 -48.88 -30.54
C LEU A 495 -27.73 -50.38 -30.72
N ILE A 496 -26.54 -50.82 -30.34
CA ILE A 496 -26.19 -52.23 -30.19
C ILE A 496 -26.72 -52.71 -28.83
N LYS A 497 -27.66 -53.67 -28.85
CA LYS A 497 -28.11 -54.39 -27.66
C LYS A 497 -27.02 -55.40 -27.23
N MET A 498 -26.44 -55.23 -26.05
CA MET A 498 -25.70 -56.30 -25.38
C MET A 498 -26.67 -57.15 -24.55
N SER A 499 -26.76 -58.44 -24.86
CA SER A 499 -27.45 -59.44 -24.02
C SER A 499 -26.54 -59.84 -22.86
N ARG A 500 -27.04 -59.77 -21.63
CA ARG A 500 -26.42 -60.39 -20.46
C ARG A 500 -26.53 -61.91 -20.54
N LYS A 501 -25.42 -62.61 -20.27
CA LYS A 501 -25.41 -63.97 -19.73
C LYS A 501 -24.83 -63.89 -18.32
#